data_AF-A0A7W0JYP0-F1
#
_entry.id   AF-A0A7W0JYP0-F1
#
_cell.length_a   1.000
_cell.length_b   1.000
_cell.length_c   1.000
_cell.angle_alpha   90.00
_cell.angle_beta   90.00
_cell.angle_gamma   90.00
#
_symmetry.space_group_name_H-M   'P 1'
#
loop_
_entity.id
_entity.type
_entity.pdbx_description
1 polymer ?
#
loop_
_entity_poly.entity_id
_entity_poly.type
_entity_poly.pdbx_seq_one_letter_code
_entity_poly.pdbx_strand_id
1 'polypeptide(L)' 'MECAGRAVAAVVGDRCAGALRDGVLVAVGPGHNGGDGWVVARALHRLDVPVWVTGVSG' A
#
# COMPACT_ATOMS: atom_id res chain seq x y z
N MET A 1 -7.76 -10.98 -2.23
CA MET A 1 -6.57 -10.11 -2.27
C MET A 1 -6.85 -8.80 -3.00
N GLU A 2 -7.10 -8.81 -4.32
CA GLU A 2 -7.35 -7.58 -5.11
C GLU A 2 -8.36 -6.59 -4.48
N CYS A 3 -9.53 -7.07 -4.05
CA CYS A 3 -10.54 -6.20 -3.43
C CYS A 3 -10.06 -5.61 -2.09
N ALA A 4 -9.43 -6.43 -1.25
CA ALA A 4 -8.97 -5.99 0.08
C ALA A 4 -7.86 -4.94 -0.03
N GLY A 5 -6.83 -5.20 -0.84
CA GLY A 5 -5.76 -4.23 -1.06
C GLY A 5 -6.24 -2.93 -1.72
N ARG A 6 -7.20 -3.00 -2.66
CA ARG A 6 -7.80 -1.78 -3.25
C ARG A 6 -8.62 -0.99 -2.24
N ALA A 7 -9.37 -1.67 -1.37
CA ALA A 7 -10.13 -1.01 -0.31
C ALA A 7 -9.17 -0.30 0.68
N VAL A 8 -8.06 -0.94 1.05
CA VAL A 8 -7.04 -0.31 1.89
C VAL A 8 -6.42 0.90 1.20
N ALA A 9 -6.04 0.78 -0.09
CA ALA A 9 -5.49 1.91 -0.84
C ALA A 9 -6.47 3.09 -0.92
N ALA A 10 -7.78 2.85 -1.09
CA ALA A 10 -8.79 3.88 -1.10
C ALA A 10 -8.89 4.61 0.26
N VAL A 11 -8.92 3.85 1.37
CA VAL A 11 -8.98 4.42 2.72
C VAL A 11 -7.72 5.20 3.07
N VAL A 12 -6.54 4.69 2.70
CA VAL A 12 -5.26 5.42 2.87
C VAL A 12 -5.24 6.70 2.03
N GLY A 13 -5.70 6.61 0.77
CA GLY A 13 -5.78 7.75 -0.12
C GLY A 13 -6.63 8.89 0.44
N ASP A 14 -7.78 8.54 1.02
CA ASP A 14 -8.70 9.48 1.65
C ASP A 14 -8.14 10.06 2.96
N ARG A 15 -7.70 9.19 3.88
CA ARG A 15 -7.28 9.61 5.24
C ARG A 15 -5.91 10.26 5.31
N CYS A 16 -5.04 9.95 4.35
CA CYS A 16 -3.64 10.42 4.34
C CYS A 16 -3.34 11.32 3.14
N ALA A 17 -4.35 11.86 2.45
CA ALA A 17 -4.20 12.61 1.20
C ALA A 17 -3.07 13.65 1.23
N GLY A 18 -2.96 14.43 2.31
CA GLY A 18 -1.94 15.49 2.46
C GLY A 18 -0.51 14.99 2.60
N ALA A 19 -0.31 13.73 3.01
CA ALA A 19 0.99 13.10 3.26
C ALA A 19 1.42 12.15 2.12
N LEU A 20 0.53 11.78 1.20
CA LEU A 20 0.87 10.87 0.09
C LEU A 20 2.03 11.39 -0.77
N ARG A 21 2.14 12.71 -0.92
CA ARG A 21 3.21 13.38 -1.67
C ARG A 21 4.61 13.18 -1.06
N ASP A 22 4.67 12.90 0.25
CA ASP A 22 5.92 12.60 0.95
C ASP A 22 6.36 11.14 0.74
N GLY A 23 5.49 10.35 0.10
CA GLY A 23 5.70 8.96 -0.25
C GLY A 23 5.18 7.98 0.80
N VAL A 24 5.12 6.70 0.41
CA VAL A 24 4.56 5.62 1.22
C VAL A 24 5.53 4.44 1.29
N LEU A 25 5.81 3.95 2.50
CA LEU A 25 6.49 2.67 2.70
C LEU A 25 5.47 1.61 3.12
N VAL A 26 5.34 0.54 2.33
CA VAL A 26 4.47 -0.60 2.64
C VAL A 26 5.30 -1.74 3.19
N ALA A 27 5.10 -2.06 4.48
CA ALA A 27 5.71 -3.22 5.12
C ALA A 27 4.85 -4.47 4.88
N VAL A 28 5.43 -5.50 4.26
CA VAL A 28 4.72 -6.74 3.90
C VAL A 28 5.33 -7.96 4.57
N GLY A 29 4.50 -8.76 5.24
CA GLY A 29 4.89 -10.09 5.71
C GLY A 29 4.78 -11.16 4.62
N PRO A 30 5.15 -12.43 4.88
CA PRO A 30 5.10 -13.50 3.88
C PRO A 30 3.69 -14.08 3.65
N GLY A 31 2.70 -13.71 4.46
CA GLY A 31 1.34 -14.27 4.44
C GLY A 31 0.35 -13.54 3.52
N HIS A 32 -0.94 -13.87 3.67
CA HIS A 32 -2.03 -13.28 2.87
C HIS A 32 -2.08 -11.75 2.95
N ASN A 33 -1.87 -11.18 4.14
CA ASN A 33 -1.83 -9.73 4.33
C ASN A 33 -0.65 -9.06 3.60
N GLY A 34 0.45 -9.79 3.42
CA GLY A 34 1.57 -9.31 2.62
C GLY A 34 1.19 -9.14 1.16
N GLY A 35 0.44 -10.10 0.62
CA GLY A 35 -0.11 -9.99 -0.72
C GLY A 35 -1.10 -8.83 -0.88
N ASP A 36 -1.95 -8.56 0.13
CA ASP A 36 -2.80 -7.36 0.13
C ASP A 36 -1.95 -6.08 0.12
N GLY A 37 -0.84 -6.04 0.86
CA GLY A 37 0.12 -4.93 0.84
C GLY A 37 0.75 -4.68 -0.54
N TRP A 38 1.06 -5.73 -1.29
CA TRP A 38 1.51 -5.58 -2.68
C TRP A 38 0.44 -5.00 -3.60
N VAL A 39 -0.83 -5.37 -3.40
CA VAL A 39 -1.95 -4.77 -4.13
C VAL A 39 -2.09 -3.28 -3.77
N VAL A 40 -1.95 -2.92 -2.50
CA VAL A 40 -1.93 -1.51 -2.04
C VAL A 40 -0.81 -0.73 -2.74
N ALA A 41 0.42 -1.24 -2.67
CA ALA A 41 1.58 -0.59 -3.27
C ALA A 41 1.38 -0.36 -4.78
N ARG A 42 0.89 -1.38 -5.49
CA ARG A 42 0.59 -1.26 -6.93
C ARG A 42 -0.52 -0.26 -7.22
N ALA A 43 -1.56 -0.19 -6.38
CA ALA A 43 -2.64 0.78 -6.56
C ALA A 43 -2.14 2.22 -6.38
N LEU A 44 -1.34 2.48 -5.34
CA LEU A 44 -0.73 3.80 -5.10
C LEU A 44 0.24 4.19 -6.21
N HIS A 45 1.08 3.25 -6.65
CA HIS A 45 2.03 3.50 -7.75
C HIS A 45 1.33 3.93 -9.05
N ARG A 46 0.17 3.34 -9.37
CA ARG A 46 -0.63 3.73 -10.56
C ARG A 46 -1.29 5.10 -10.47
N LEU A 47 -1.27 5.71 -9.28
CA LEU A 47 -1.71 7.08 -9.02
C LEU A 47 -0.52 8.04 -8.89
N ASP A 48 0.66 7.62 -9.36
CA ASP A 48 1.92 8.38 -9.30
C ASP A 48 2.38 8.76 -7.88
N VAL A 49 1.90 8.03 -6.87
CA VAL A 49 2.39 8.17 -5.49
C VAL A 49 3.77 7.50 -5.38
N PRO A 50 4.80 8.18 -4.87
CA PRO A 50 6.08 7.56 -4.57
C PRO A 50 5.89 6.45 -3.52
N VAL A 51 6.21 5.20 -3.88
CA VAL A 51 5.95 4.06 -3.01
C VAL A 51 7.09 3.06 -3.04
N TRP A 52 7.43 2.54 -1.85
CA TRP A 52 8.42 1.49 -1.66
C TRP A 52 7.78 0.34 -0.87
N VAL A 53 8.32 -0.85 -1.08
CA VAL A 53 7.89 -2.05 -0.36
C VAL A 53 9.09 -2.64 0.35
N THR A 54 8.92 -2.99 1.63
CA THR A 54 9.93 -3.72 2.40
C THR A 54 9.32 -4.98 3.00
N GLY A 55 10.08 -6.06 2.98
CA GLY A 55 9.72 -7.28 3.69
C GLY A 55 9.92 -7.10 5.20
N VAL A 56 8.98 -7.59 6.00
CA VAL A 56 9.14 -7.69 7.45
C VAL A 56 9.05 -9.15 7.87
N SER A 57 10.04 -9.58 8.65
CA SER A 57 9.99 -10.84 9.39
C SER A 57 9.42 -10.55 10.77
N GLY A 58 8.35 -11.23 11.13
CA GLY A 58 7.81 -11.22 12.49
C GLY A 58 8.68 -11.98 13.47
#